data_AF-A0A7J6Y7B9-F1
#
_entry.id   AF-A0A7J6Y7B9-F1
#
_cell.length_a   1.000
_cell.length_b   1.000
_cell.length_c   1.000
_cell.angle_alpha   90.00
_cell.angle_beta   90.00
_cell.angle_gamma   90.00
#
_symmetry.space_group_name_H-M   'P 1'
#
loop_
_entity.id
_entity.type
_entity.pdbx_description
1 polymer ?
#
loop_
_entity_poly.entity_id
_entity_poly.type
_entity_poly.pdbx_seq_one_letter_code
_entity_poly.pdbx_strand_id
1 'polypeptide(L)'
;MDRLSIMFYRINPHDYPLFMQCERSSEQPGAILMESRVLQGIRYTVSLGYLLSILYFYGYHRPRLPFADRPLARLHHYFYPSAGYSTPIGISIGLAYACFYDGHVACSEENVTREAKRERGRAVMAWKQHMQRQREEEEAAQKRRSWWNPLIFSKAPVSDCRTSYEEFLDRNGVLSVGRQAAEVEDASFYQLYSKQQVDALVSAAMKLRQSPEEQRWLWTASRLGSYGVLGMLLTWNSGGMFFRSFMGLGLGVVSGAFISGVKLDS
;
A
#
# COMPACT_ATOMS: atom_id res chain seq x y z
N MET A 1 -9.95 -21.72 -19.93
CA MET A 1 -9.45 -20.36 -20.22
C MET A 1 -8.64 -19.94 -19.02
N ASP A 2 -7.32 -19.98 -19.19
CA ASP A 2 -6.38 -19.80 -18.09
C ASP A 2 -6.50 -18.37 -17.56
N ARG A 3 -7.03 -18.26 -16.34
CA ARG A 3 -7.11 -17.02 -15.56
C ARG A 3 -5.69 -16.53 -15.29
N LEU A 4 -5.07 -15.87 -16.25
CA LEU A 4 -3.94 -14.99 -15.97
C LEU A 4 -4.42 -14.02 -14.90
N SER A 5 -3.80 -14.07 -13.73
CA SER A 5 -4.13 -13.23 -12.57
C SER A 5 -4.37 -11.80 -13.04
N ILE A 6 -5.47 -11.18 -12.59
CA ILE A 6 -5.81 -9.77 -12.90
C ILE A 6 -4.63 -8.83 -12.60
N MET A 7 -3.68 -9.27 -11.77
CA MET A 7 -2.45 -8.55 -11.46
C MET A 7 -1.55 -8.25 -12.68
N PHE A 8 -1.64 -9.04 -13.76
CA PHE A 8 -0.89 -8.81 -15.00
C PHE A 8 -1.74 -8.09 -16.06
N TYR A 9 -2.94 -7.66 -15.71
CA TYR A 9 -3.85 -7.02 -16.66
C TYR A 9 -3.33 -5.65 -17.09
N ARG A 10 -3.37 -5.39 -18.40
CA ARG A 10 -2.99 -4.11 -18.98
C ARG A 10 -4.24 -3.24 -19.11
N ILE A 11 -4.22 -2.05 -18.53
CA ILE A 11 -5.33 -1.10 -18.59
C ILE A 11 -5.17 -0.12 -19.75
N ASN A 12 -6.29 0.43 -20.24
CA ASN A 12 -6.25 1.57 -21.15
C ASN A 12 -5.90 2.85 -20.35
N PRO A 13 -4.80 3.56 -20.66
CA PRO A 13 -4.43 4.79 -19.95
C PRO A 13 -5.49 5.90 -20.04
N HIS A 14 -6.30 5.94 -21.10
CA HIS A 14 -7.32 6.97 -21.29
C HIS A 14 -8.50 6.83 -20.34
N ASP A 15 -8.82 5.60 -19.91
CA ASP A 15 -9.89 5.36 -18.95
C ASP A 15 -9.51 5.80 -17.51
N TYR A 16 -8.20 5.94 -17.23
CA TYR A 16 -7.67 6.22 -15.90
C TYR A 16 -6.61 7.35 -15.88
N PRO A 17 -6.95 8.58 -16.32
CA PRO A 17 -5.99 9.67 -16.45
C PRO A 17 -5.38 10.08 -15.11
N LEU A 18 -6.13 10.02 -14.01
CA LEU A 18 -5.62 10.38 -12.68
C LEU A 18 -4.62 9.35 -12.14
N PHE A 19 -4.80 8.07 -12.47
CA PHE A 19 -3.84 7.04 -12.14
C PHE A 19 -2.54 7.23 -12.93
N MET A 20 -2.64 7.57 -14.22
CA MET A 20 -1.46 7.79 -15.07
C MET A 20 -0.65 9.02 -14.65
N GLN A 21 -1.27 10.02 -14.03
CA GLN A 21 -0.57 11.17 -13.44
C GLN A 21 0.22 10.82 -12.17
N CYS A 22 0.00 9.66 -11.54
CA CYS A 22 0.74 9.26 -10.36
C CYS A 22 2.20 8.92 -10.71
N GLU A 23 3.13 9.25 -9.80
CA GLU A 23 4.54 8.92 -9.97
C GLU A 23 4.76 7.40 -10.04
N ARG A 24 5.54 6.94 -11.03
CA ARG A 24 5.73 5.50 -11.35
C ARG A 24 4.41 4.76 -11.57
N SER A 25 3.49 5.38 -12.30
CA SER A 25 2.37 4.70 -12.91
C SER A 25 2.86 3.74 -13.99
N SER A 26 2.16 2.63 -14.15
CA SER A 26 2.40 1.62 -15.17
C SER A 26 1.05 1.19 -15.69
N GLU A 27 0.96 0.86 -16.96
CA GLU A 27 -0.24 0.27 -17.57
C GLU A 27 -0.62 -1.08 -16.94
N GLN A 28 0.21 -1.64 -16.08
CA GLN A 28 -0.09 -2.82 -15.26
C GLN A 28 -0.16 -2.44 -13.78
N PRO A 29 -1.32 -1.98 -13.27
CA PRO A 29 -1.48 -1.57 -11.87
C PRO A 29 -1.18 -2.71 -10.88
N GLY A 30 -1.43 -3.96 -11.26
CA GLY A 30 -1.11 -5.10 -10.43
C GLY A 30 0.39 -5.36 -10.26
N ALA A 31 1.24 -5.00 -11.23
CA ALA A 31 2.69 -5.10 -11.05
C ALA A 31 3.19 -4.20 -9.90
N ILE A 32 2.61 -3.00 -9.77
CA ILE A 32 2.91 -2.06 -8.69
C ILE A 32 2.50 -2.65 -7.33
N LEU A 33 1.31 -3.25 -7.27
CA LEU A 33 0.84 -3.93 -6.05
C LEU A 33 1.74 -5.12 -5.69
N MET A 34 2.12 -5.95 -6.67
CA MET A 34 3.01 -7.08 -6.45
C MET A 34 4.38 -6.64 -5.92
N GLU A 35 4.99 -5.60 -6.51
CA GLU A 35 6.26 -5.04 -6.03
C GLU A 35 6.16 -4.62 -4.56
N SER A 36 5.10 -3.87 -4.21
CA SER A 36 4.89 -3.40 -2.84
C SER A 36 4.68 -4.56 -1.86
N ARG A 37 3.82 -5.54 -2.21
CA ARG A 37 3.57 -6.71 -1.35
C ARG A 37 4.80 -7.59 -1.17
N VAL A 38 5.66 -7.70 -2.19
CA VAL A 38 6.95 -8.40 -2.09
C VAL A 38 7.85 -7.71 -1.06
N LEU A 39 8.02 -6.40 -1.15
CA LEU A 39 8.83 -5.65 -0.19
C LEU A 39 8.25 -5.74 1.23
N GLN A 40 6.91 -5.73 1.37
CA GLN A 40 6.25 -5.89 2.66
C GLN A 40 6.49 -7.30 3.22
N GLY A 41 6.39 -8.32 2.36
CA GLY A 41 6.71 -9.71 2.70
C GLY A 41 8.13 -9.85 3.23
N ILE A 42 9.12 -9.32 2.51
CA ILE A 42 10.54 -9.31 2.93
C ILE A 42 10.69 -8.60 4.29
N ARG A 43 10.07 -7.43 4.47
CA ARG A 43 10.14 -6.66 5.72
C ARG A 43 9.72 -7.51 6.93
N TYR A 44 8.63 -8.24 6.82
CA TYR A 44 8.12 -9.06 7.93
C TYR A 44 8.94 -10.34 8.12
N THR A 45 9.21 -11.10 7.05
CA THR A 45 9.88 -12.40 7.17
C THR A 45 11.34 -12.26 7.60
N VAL A 46 12.06 -11.25 7.11
CA VAL A 46 13.46 -11.04 7.47
C VAL A 46 13.58 -10.55 8.91
N SER A 47 12.70 -9.64 9.35
CA SER A 47 12.67 -9.21 10.76
C SER A 47 12.37 -10.38 11.70
N LEU A 48 11.42 -11.24 11.34
CA LEU A 48 11.13 -12.46 12.09
C LEU A 48 12.33 -13.42 12.09
N GLY A 49 12.99 -13.57 10.94
CA GLY A 49 14.21 -14.38 10.80
C GLY A 49 15.35 -13.91 11.72
N TYR A 50 15.56 -12.59 11.83
CA TYR A 50 16.51 -12.01 12.77
C TYR A 50 16.13 -12.30 14.22
N LEU A 51 14.85 -12.09 14.58
CA LEU A 51 14.38 -12.37 15.93
C LEU A 51 14.57 -13.84 16.31
N LEU A 52 14.20 -14.77 15.41
CA LEU A 52 14.41 -16.20 15.61
C LEU A 52 15.90 -16.54 15.71
N SER A 53 16.78 -15.84 14.98
CA SER A 53 18.24 -16.04 15.07
C SER A 53 18.81 -15.61 16.42
N ILE A 54 18.31 -14.51 17.00
CA ILE A 54 18.65 -14.09 18.37
C ILE A 54 18.20 -15.16 19.38
N LEU A 55 16.95 -15.59 19.28
CA LEU A 55 16.38 -16.61 20.17
C LEU A 55 17.13 -17.93 20.08
N TYR A 56 17.44 -18.37 18.86
CA TYR A 56 18.26 -19.58 18.63
C TYR A 56 19.66 -19.41 19.22
N PHE A 57 20.33 -18.30 18.97
CA PHE A 57 21.69 -18.09 19.44
C PHE A 57 21.78 -18.07 20.97
N TYR A 58 20.96 -17.26 21.64
CA TYR A 58 21.03 -17.11 23.10
C TYR A 58 20.30 -18.21 23.87
N GLY A 59 19.17 -18.70 23.36
CA GLY A 59 18.34 -19.69 24.03
C GLY A 59 18.77 -21.14 23.77
N TYR A 60 19.36 -21.42 22.60
CA TYR A 60 19.66 -22.79 22.19
C TYR A 60 21.16 -23.05 21.99
N HIS A 61 21.84 -22.22 21.20
CA HIS A 61 23.21 -22.50 20.74
C HIS A 61 24.27 -22.15 21.78
N ARG A 62 24.31 -20.90 22.26
CA ARG A 62 25.31 -20.41 23.21
C ARG A 62 25.34 -21.18 24.55
N PRO A 63 24.21 -21.58 25.15
CA PRO A 63 24.22 -22.36 26.39
C PRO A 63 24.83 -23.76 26.22
N ARG A 64 24.67 -24.37 25.04
CA ARG A 64 25.20 -25.70 24.73
C ARG A 64 26.68 -25.72 24.35
N LEU A 65 27.27 -24.56 24.08
CA LEU A 65 28.70 -24.47 23.81
C LEU A 65 29.51 -24.63 25.11
N PRO A 66 30.66 -25.33 25.04
CA PRO A 66 31.64 -25.34 26.13
C PRO A 66 32.02 -23.92 26.54
N PHE A 67 32.25 -23.70 27.84
CA PHE A 67 32.56 -22.36 28.37
C PHE A 67 33.72 -21.66 27.64
N ALA A 68 34.71 -22.44 27.19
CA ALA A 68 35.87 -21.94 26.44
C ALA A 68 35.52 -21.41 25.02
N ASP A 69 34.46 -21.92 24.39
CA ASP A 69 34.10 -21.60 23.00
C ASP A 69 33.05 -20.49 22.88
N ARG A 70 32.35 -20.19 23.99
CA ARG A 70 31.36 -19.10 24.07
C ARG A 70 31.86 -17.73 23.60
N PRO A 71 33.11 -17.29 23.85
CA PRO A 71 33.60 -16.01 23.33
C PRO A 71 33.92 -16.03 21.83
N LEU A 72 34.14 -17.21 21.23
CA LEU A 72 34.43 -17.36 19.80
C LEU A 72 33.14 -17.34 18.95
N ALA A 73 32.01 -17.79 19.51
CA ALA A 73 30.73 -17.78 18.83
C ALA A 73 30.19 -16.34 18.67
N ARG A 74 30.09 -15.87 17.43
CA ARG A 74 29.58 -14.52 17.12
C ARG A 74 28.18 -14.58 16.51
N LEU A 75 27.25 -13.83 17.10
CA LEU A 75 25.85 -13.75 16.70
C LEU A 75 25.64 -13.46 15.20
N HIS A 76 26.48 -12.61 14.60
CA HIS A 76 26.31 -12.22 13.20
C HIS A 76 26.43 -13.39 12.21
N HIS A 77 27.14 -14.47 12.56
CA HIS A 77 27.22 -15.67 11.71
C HIS A 77 25.86 -16.35 11.50
N TYR A 78 24.89 -16.08 12.38
CA TYR A 78 23.52 -16.59 12.30
C TYR A 78 22.56 -15.57 11.70
N PHE A 79 22.84 -14.28 11.84
CA PHE A 79 22.03 -13.21 11.24
C PHE A 79 22.11 -13.18 9.72
N TYR A 80 23.30 -13.22 9.14
CA TYR A 80 23.49 -13.11 7.69
C TYR A 80 22.78 -14.24 6.91
N PRO A 81 22.89 -15.52 7.31
CA PRO A 81 22.14 -16.59 6.66
C PRO A 81 20.63 -16.46 6.83
N SER A 82 20.16 -15.96 7.97
CA SER A 82 18.72 -15.76 8.18
C SER A 82 18.13 -14.79 7.18
N ALA A 83 18.83 -13.70 6.82
CA ALA A 83 18.43 -12.80 5.73
C ALA A 83 18.40 -13.51 4.38
N GLY A 84 19.45 -14.27 4.05
CA GLY A 84 19.54 -15.00 2.80
C GLY A 84 18.41 -16.01 2.56
N TYR A 85 17.91 -16.68 3.61
CA TYR A 85 16.81 -17.65 3.51
C TYR A 85 15.41 -17.04 3.71
N SER A 86 15.26 -16.02 4.55
CA SER A 86 13.96 -15.40 4.83
C SER A 86 13.50 -14.45 3.73
N THR A 87 14.41 -13.85 2.97
CA THR A 87 14.08 -13.00 1.81
C THR A 87 13.30 -13.74 0.74
N PRO A 88 13.74 -14.90 0.19
CA PRO A 88 12.95 -15.62 -0.82
C PRO A 88 11.60 -16.08 -0.28
N ILE A 89 11.52 -16.48 1.00
CA ILE A 89 10.24 -16.80 1.66
C ILE A 89 9.32 -15.56 1.68
N GLY A 90 9.85 -14.39 2.02
CA GLY A 90 9.12 -13.12 2.00
C GLY A 90 8.62 -12.73 0.62
N ILE A 91 9.45 -12.92 -0.41
CA ILE A 91 9.05 -12.72 -1.81
C ILE A 91 7.89 -13.64 -2.16
N SER A 92 7.99 -14.94 -1.88
CA SER A 92 6.94 -15.91 -2.19
C SER A 92 5.63 -15.61 -1.47
N ILE A 93 5.68 -15.27 -0.18
CA ILE A 93 4.49 -14.91 0.60
C ILE A 93 3.87 -13.61 0.07
N GLY A 94 4.69 -12.59 -0.23
CA GLY A 94 4.21 -11.33 -0.79
C GLY A 94 3.52 -11.50 -2.15
N LEU A 95 4.12 -12.30 -3.05
CA LEU A 95 3.52 -12.64 -4.34
C LEU A 95 2.23 -13.43 -4.18
N ALA A 96 2.22 -14.45 -3.31
CA ALA A 96 1.04 -15.25 -3.04
C ALA A 96 -0.11 -14.38 -2.48
N TYR A 97 0.20 -13.47 -1.55
CA TYR A 97 -0.78 -12.52 -1.01
C TYR A 97 -1.32 -11.59 -2.09
N ALA A 98 -0.44 -11.02 -2.93
CA ALA A 98 -0.86 -10.14 -4.01
C ALA A 98 -1.76 -10.87 -5.02
N CYS A 99 -1.39 -12.07 -5.45
CA CYS A 99 -2.20 -12.84 -6.40
C CYS A 99 -3.51 -13.35 -5.81
N PHE A 100 -3.49 -13.86 -4.57
CA PHE A 100 -4.67 -14.44 -3.94
C PHE A 100 -5.59 -13.36 -3.36
N TYR A 101 -5.08 -12.51 -2.47
CA TYR A 101 -5.91 -11.52 -1.80
C TYR A 101 -6.23 -10.34 -2.70
N ASP A 102 -5.22 -9.63 -3.22
CA ASP A 102 -5.46 -8.42 -4.02
C ASP A 102 -6.05 -8.80 -5.40
N GLY A 103 -5.53 -9.86 -6.04
CA GLY A 103 -5.96 -10.28 -7.37
C GLY A 103 -7.24 -11.11 -7.41
N HIS A 104 -7.39 -12.13 -6.56
CA HIS A 104 -8.56 -13.01 -6.62
C HIS A 104 -9.68 -12.58 -5.67
N VAL A 105 -9.38 -12.30 -4.40
CA VAL A 105 -10.42 -12.00 -3.40
C VAL A 105 -10.93 -10.58 -3.58
N ALA A 106 -10.07 -9.57 -3.54
CA ALA A 106 -10.48 -8.15 -3.57
C ALA A 106 -11.13 -7.77 -4.91
N CYS A 107 -10.62 -8.29 -6.03
CA CYS A 107 -11.18 -8.05 -7.36
C CYS A 107 -12.30 -9.04 -7.76
N SER A 108 -12.84 -9.84 -6.84
CA SER A 108 -14.04 -10.64 -7.13
C SER A 108 -15.28 -9.75 -7.23
N GLU A 109 -16.20 -10.05 -8.16
CA GLU A 109 -17.40 -9.24 -8.39
C GLU A 109 -18.23 -9.01 -7.11
N GLU A 110 -18.36 -10.03 -6.27
CA GLU A 110 -19.05 -9.94 -4.98
C GLU A 110 -18.37 -8.93 -4.04
N ASN A 111 -17.04 -8.98 -3.93
CA ASN A 111 -16.32 -8.06 -3.05
C ASN A 111 -16.30 -6.64 -3.60
N VAL A 112 -16.16 -6.48 -4.92
CA VAL A 112 -16.22 -5.18 -5.58
C VAL A 112 -17.58 -4.51 -5.37
N THR A 113 -18.67 -5.24 -5.58
CA THR A 113 -20.02 -4.71 -5.34
C THR A 113 -20.27 -4.42 -3.86
N ARG A 114 -19.73 -5.25 -2.95
CA ARG A 114 -19.80 -5.02 -1.51
C ARG A 114 -19.01 -3.79 -1.08
N GLU A 115 -17.80 -3.60 -1.58
CA GLU A 115 -16.97 -2.42 -1.29
C GLU A 115 -17.62 -1.15 -1.87
N ALA A 116 -18.14 -1.20 -3.10
CA ALA A 116 -18.91 -0.09 -3.66
C ALA A 116 -20.13 0.27 -2.79
N LYS A 117 -20.90 -0.72 -2.32
CA LYS A 117 -22.02 -0.46 -1.38
C LYS A 117 -21.55 0.15 -0.06
N ARG A 118 -20.41 -0.31 0.48
CA ARG A 118 -19.81 0.23 1.70
C ARG A 118 -19.34 1.67 1.52
N GLU A 119 -18.65 1.98 0.42
CA GLU A 119 -18.21 3.33 0.08
C GLU A 119 -19.39 4.29 -0.07
N ARG A 120 -20.46 3.90 -0.79
CA ARG A 120 -21.71 4.70 -0.86
C ARG A 120 -22.33 4.91 0.51
N GLY A 121 -22.42 3.87 1.32
CA GLY A 121 -22.97 3.96 2.67
C GLY A 121 -22.21 4.96 3.53
N ARG A 122 -20.87 4.93 3.51
CA ARG A 122 -20.01 5.89 4.23
C ARG A 122 -20.19 7.31 3.71
N ALA A 123 -20.20 7.51 2.40
CA ALA A 123 -20.38 8.82 1.79
C ALA A 123 -21.74 9.44 2.13
N VAL A 124 -22.82 8.65 2.08
CA VAL A 124 -24.17 9.10 2.47
C VAL A 124 -24.24 9.46 3.95
N MET A 125 -23.59 8.68 4.82
CA MET A 125 -23.55 8.98 6.26
C MET A 125 -22.77 10.27 6.54
N ALA A 126 -21.60 10.44 5.91
CA ALA A 126 -20.79 11.65 6.03
C ALA A 126 -21.53 12.89 5.52
N TRP A 127 -22.22 12.76 4.38
CA TRP A 127 -23.07 13.80 3.82
C TRP A 127 -24.21 14.19 4.78
N LYS A 128 -24.92 13.21 5.35
CA LYS A 128 -25.97 13.49 6.35
C LYS A 128 -25.44 14.21 7.58
N GLN A 129 -24.28 13.80 8.09
CA GLN A 129 -23.61 14.47 9.21
C GLN A 129 -23.21 15.91 8.85
N HIS A 130 -22.69 16.12 7.65
CA HIS A 130 -22.35 17.46 7.16
C HIS A 130 -23.58 18.35 7.06
N MET A 131 -24.68 17.83 6.48
CA MET A 131 -25.96 18.54 6.39
C MET A 131 -26.54 18.87 7.78
N GLN A 132 -26.39 17.98 8.76
CA GLN A 132 -26.80 18.25 10.13
C GLN A 132 -25.99 19.38 10.76
N ARG A 133 -24.66 19.35 10.64
CA ARG A 133 -23.78 20.42 11.14
C ARG A 133 -24.08 21.75 10.48
N GLN A 134 -24.31 21.77 9.16
CA GLN A 134 -24.69 23.00 8.47
C GLN A 134 -26.00 23.58 9.00
N ARG A 135 -27.01 22.75 9.27
CA ARG A 135 -28.26 23.22 9.89
C ARG A 135 -28.06 23.74 11.30
N GLU A 136 -27.26 23.06 12.12
CA GLU A 136 -26.93 23.51 13.48
C GLU A 136 -26.19 24.86 13.46
N GLU A 137 -25.25 25.04 12.52
CA GLU A 137 -24.53 26.29 12.31
C GLU A 137 -25.44 27.41 11.79
N GLU A 138 -26.36 27.12 10.88
CA GLU A 138 -27.37 28.06 10.40
C GLU A 138 -28.34 28.48 11.51
N GLU A 139 -28.82 27.55 12.33
CA GLU A 139 -29.66 27.84 13.49
C GLU A 139 -28.92 28.67 14.54
N ALA A 140 -27.65 28.34 14.82
CA ALA A 140 -26.80 29.12 15.72
C ALA A 140 -26.51 30.52 15.15
N ALA A 141 -26.24 30.63 13.85
CA ALA A 141 -26.04 31.91 13.17
C ALA A 141 -27.31 32.75 13.12
N GLN A 142 -28.49 32.12 12.95
CA GLN A 142 -29.79 32.78 12.97
C GLN A 142 -30.14 33.26 14.37
N LYS A 143 -29.92 32.46 15.42
CA LYS A 143 -30.04 32.89 16.82
C LYS A 143 -29.10 34.05 17.13
N ARG A 144 -27.85 33.98 16.66
CA ARG A 144 -26.86 35.06 16.81
C ARG A 144 -27.26 36.33 16.05
N ARG A 145 -27.79 36.22 14.83
CA ARG A 145 -28.33 37.34 14.03
C ARG A 145 -29.57 37.97 14.67
N SER A 146 -30.49 37.15 15.18
CA SER A 146 -31.68 37.59 15.90
C SER A 146 -31.35 38.34 17.18
N TRP A 147 -30.23 38.02 17.82
CA TRP A 147 -29.72 38.75 18.98
C TRP A 147 -29.00 40.06 18.60
N TRP A 148 -28.50 40.18 17.36
CA TRP A 148 -27.60 41.25 16.93
C TRP A 148 -28.15 42.22 15.89
N ASN A 149 -29.44 42.24 15.53
CA ASN A 149 -29.92 43.33 14.64
C ASN A 149 -31.41 43.66 14.67
N PRO A 150 -31.68 44.97 14.45
CA PRO A 150 -32.53 45.31 13.31
C PRO A 150 -31.88 46.28 12.29
N LEU A 151 -30.54 46.36 12.14
CA LEU A 151 -29.95 47.39 11.25
C LEU A 151 -28.87 47.01 10.23
N ILE A 152 -28.47 45.74 10.06
CA ILE A 152 -27.53 45.40 8.96
C ILE A 152 -28.16 44.39 7.99
N PHE A 153 -28.79 44.98 6.97
CA PHE A 153 -29.25 44.31 5.75
C PHE A 153 -28.03 43.99 4.86
N SER A 154 -27.17 43.07 5.29
CA SER A 154 -26.19 42.46 4.39
C SER A 154 -26.69 41.09 3.95
N LYS A 155 -27.07 41.04 2.67
CA LYS A 155 -27.40 39.83 1.93
C LYS A 155 -26.15 38.94 1.97
N ALA A 156 -26.13 37.97 2.87
CA ALA A 156 -25.06 36.98 2.90
C ALA A 156 -25.16 36.17 1.60
N PRO A 157 -24.05 35.89 0.92
CA PRO A 157 -24.07 35.00 -0.22
C PRO A 157 -24.54 33.64 0.30
N VAL A 158 -25.75 33.25 -0.09
CA VAL A 158 -26.18 31.86 -0.02
C VAL A 158 -25.23 31.14 -0.97
N SER A 159 -24.19 30.51 -0.41
CA SER A 159 -23.39 29.58 -1.16
C SER A 159 -24.31 28.41 -1.49
N ASP A 160 -24.93 28.49 -2.66
CA ASP A 160 -25.80 27.47 -3.25
C ASP A 160 -24.96 26.26 -3.71
N CYS A 161 -23.99 25.86 -2.89
CA CYS A 161 -23.30 24.59 -3.08
C CYS A 161 -24.18 23.54 -2.43
N ARG A 162 -25.15 23.06 -3.21
CA ARG A 162 -25.94 21.88 -2.89
C ARG A 162 -24.97 20.70 -2.91
N THR A 163 -24.19 20.55 -1.83
CA THR A 163 -23.17 19.52 -1.68
C THR A 163 -23.84 18.17 -1.92
N SER A 164 -23.45 17.51 -3.00
CA SER A 164 -23.95 16.18 -3.32
C SER A 164 -23.21 15.17 -2.46
N TYR A 165 -23.83 14.03 -2.13
CA TYR A 165 -23.14 12.96 -1.39
C TYR A 165 -21.88 12.46 -2.11
N GLU A 166 -21.79 12.72 -3.41
CA GLU A 166 -20.68 12.34 -4.28
C GLU A 166 -19.37 13.02 -3.92
N GLU A 167 -19.41 14.22 -3.33
CA GLU A 167 -18.23 14.93 -2.83
C GLU A 167 -17.61 14.22 -1.61
N PHE A 168 -18.39 13.37 -0.93
CA PHE A 168 -17.97 12.58 0.23
C PHE A 168 -17.48 11.18 -0.14
N LEU A 169 -17.46 10.83 -1.43
CA LEU A 169 -16.84 9.59 -1.88
C LEU A 169 -15.33 9.64 -1.66
N ASP A 170 -14.76 8.48 -1.32
CA ASP A 170 -13.30 8.35 -1.27
C ASP A 170 -12.72 8.69 -2.65
N ARG A 171 -11.83 9.68 -2.70
CA ARG A 171 -11.24 10.18 -3.95
C ARG A 171 -10.53 9.08 -4.75
N ASN A 172 -9.99 8.07 -4.07
CA ASN A 172 -9.35 6.91 -4.70
C ASN A 172 -10.16 5.62 -4.52
N GLY A 173 -11.44 5.72 -4.12
CA GLY A 173 -12.34 4.59 -3.98
C GLY A 173 -12.68 3.93 -5.31
N VAL A 174 -13.27 2.74 -5.23
CA VAL A 174 -13.68 1.99 -6.43
C VAL A 174 -14.66 2.82 -7.27
N LEU A 175 -15.57 3.53 -6.59
CA LEU A 175 -16.59 4.34 -7.25
C LEU A 175 -16.06 5.62 -7.90
N SER A 176 -15.08 6.27 -7.29
CA SER A 176 -14.49 7.49 -7.86
C SER A 176 -13.62 7.15 -9.06
N VAL A 177 -12.89 6.02 -9.00
CA VAL A 177 -12.08 5.51 -10.11
C VAL A 177 -12.97 5.15 -11.30
N GLY A 178 -14.04 4.36 -11.08
CA GLY A 178 -14.96 4.00 -12.16
C GLY A 178 -15.74 5.17 -12.78
N ARG A 179 -15.73 6.35 -12.13
CA ARG A 179 -16.33 7.59 -12.64
C ARG A 179 -15.38 8.42 -13.51
N GLN A 180 -14.08 8.10 -13.54
CA GLN A 180 -13.11 8.87 -14.34
C GLN A 180 -13.40 8.78 -15.84
N ALA A 181 -13.93 7.63 -16.30
CA ALA A 181 -14.41 7.44 -17.66
C ALA A 181 -15.87 6.99 -17.63
N ALA A 182 -16.80 7.84 -18.06
CA ALA A 182 -18.23 7.51 -18.13
C ALA A 182 -18.51 6.47 -19.22
N GLU A 183 -17.78 6.54 -20.33
CA GLU A 183 -17.84 5.58 -21.43
C GLU A 183 -16.47 4.93 -21.59
N VAL A 184 -16.47 3.61 -21.84
CA VAL A 184 -15.24 2.86 -22.12
C VAL A 184 -14.83 3.15 -23.56
N GLU A 185 -13.63 3.68 -23.75
CA GLU A 185 -13.14 4.02 -25.10
C GLU A 185 -12.92 2.79 -25.97
N ASP A 186 -12.37 1.71 -25.38
CA ASP A 186 -12.12 0.44 -26.08
C ASP A 186 -12.61 -0.75 -25.24
N ALA A 187 -13.72 -1.34 -25.66
CA ALA A 187 -14.32 -2.50 -24.98
C ALA A 187 -13.44 -3.77 -25.06
N SER A 188 -12.44 -3.81 -25.94
CA SER A 188 -11.52 -4.96 -26.03
C SER A 188 -10.70 -5.13 -24.74
N PHE A 189 -10.43 -4.04 -24.02
CA PHE A 189 -9.77 -3.99 -22.71
C PHE A 189 -10.64 -4.48 -21.54
N TYR A 190 -11.83 -5.05 -21.79
CA TYR A 190 -12.69 -5.57 -20.72
C TYR A 190 -13.32 -6.93 -21.09
N GLN A 191 -12.71 -7.66 -22.03
CA GLN A 191 -13.19 -8.98 -22.44
C GLN A 191 -12.91 -10.08 -21.40
N LEU A 192 -11.82 -9.94 -20.62
CA LEU A 192 -11.37 -10.94 -19.65
C LEU A 192 -11.81 -10.63 -18.22
N TYR A 193 -11.89 -9.34 -17.87
CA TYR A 193 -12.29 -8.84 -16.55
C TYR A 193 -13.25 -7.69 -16.74
N SER A 194 -14.28 -7.61 -15.89
CA SER A 194 -15.23 -6.51 -15.96
C SER A 194 -14.60 -5.20 -15.50
N LYS A 195 -15.10 -4.07 -16.01
CA LYS A 195 -14.61 -2.73 -15.65
C LYS A 195 -14.55 -2.52 -14.14
N GLN A 196 -15.56 -2.99 -13.40
CA GLN A 196 -15.60 -2.86 -11.95
C GLN A 196 -14.45 -3.59 -11.24
N GLN A 197 -14.00 -4.74 -11.76
CA GLN A 197 -12.86 -5.47 -11.22
C GLN A 197 -11.55 -4.72 -11.49
N VAL A 198 -11.42 -4.13 -12.68
CA VAL A 198 -10.28 -3.29 -13.04
C VAL A 198 -10.26 -2.00 -12.21
N ASP A 199 -11.42 -1.36 -12.00
CA ASP A 199 -11.58 -0.19 -11.13
C ASP A 199 -11.11 -0.49 -9.70
N ALA A 200 -11.41 -1.68 -9.18
CA ALA A 200 -10.97 -2.11 -7.86
C ALA A 200 -9.45 -2.31 -7.78
N LEU A 201 -8.84 -2.89 -8.83
CA LEU A 201 -7.39 -3.04 -8.94
C LEU A 201 -6.68 -1.68 -9.01
N VAL A 202 -7.19 -0.76 -9.85
CA VAL A 202 -6.66 0.60 -10.00
C VAL A 202 -6.86 1.39 -8.71
N SER A 203 -8.02 1.29 -8.06
CA SER A 203 -8.29 1.90 -6.74
C SER A 203 -7.28 1.44 -5.70
N ALA A 204 -6.99 0.13 -5.62
CA ALA A 204 -5.99 -0.40 -4.69
C ALA A 204 -4.59 0.15 -4.99
N ALA A 205 -4.19 0.20 -6.26
CA ALA A 205 -2.90 0.76 -6.66
C ALA A 205 -2.80 2.27 -6.35
N MET A 206 -3.86 3.04 -6.60
CA MET A 206 -3.92 4.47 -6.28
C MET A 206 -3.85 4.72 -4.77
N LYS A 207 -4.59 3.97 -3.96
CA LYS A 207 -4.56 4.06 -2.49
C LYS A 207 -3.17 3.78 -1.95
N LEU A 208 -2.48 2.77 -2.48
CA LEU A 208 -1.10 2.47 -2.11
C LEU A 208 -0.16 3.64 -2.44
N ARG A 209 -0.25 4.18 -3.66
CA ARG A 209 0.64 5.26 -4.13
C ARG A 209 0.42 6.59 -3.41
N GLN A 210 -0.81 6.91 -3.04
CA GLN A 210 -1.11 8.17 -2.35
C GLN A 210 -0.91 8.11 -0.84
N SER A 211 -0.59 6.93 -0.28
CA SER A 211 -0.24 6.83 1.13
C SER A 211 1.22 7.30 1.34
N PRO A 212 1.43 8.44 2.03
CA PRO A 212 2.77 9.07 2.10
C PRO A 212 3.77 8.21 2.89
N GLU A 213 3.27 7.41 3.83
CA GLU A 213 4.09 6.51 4.64
C GLU A 213 4.63 5.33 3.82
N GLU A 214 3.77 4.65 3.05
CA GLU A 214 4.20 3.54 2.19
C GLU A 214 5.10 4.04 1.06
N GLN A 215 4.81 5.20 0.46
CA GLN A 215 5.63 5.73 -0.62
C GLN A 215 7.06 6.03 -0.14
N ARG A 216 7.20 6.67 1.03
CA ARG A 216 8.52 6.94 1.64
C ARG A 216 9.27 5.66 1.94
N TRP A 217 8.59 4.69 2.55
CA TRP A 217 9.20 3.41 2.89
C TRP A 217 9.62 2.62 1.65
N LEU A 218 8.78 2.55 0.61
CA LEU A 218 9.10 1.87 -0.64
C LEU A 218 10.34 2.49 -1.28
N TRP A 219 10.46 3.81 -1.26
CA TRP A 219 11.61 4.49 -1.86
C TRP A 219 12.92 4.18 -1.11
N THR A 220 12.91 4.27 0.22
CA THR A 220 14.06 3.94 1.06
C THR A 220 14.44 2.46 0.96
N ALA A 221 13.45 1.57 1.03
CA ALA A 221 13.65 0.13 0.94
C ALA A 221 14.22 -0.28 -0.43
N SER A 222 13.75 0.29 -1.55
CA SER A 222 14.29 -0.03 -2.88
C SER A 222 15.73 0.45 -3.06
N ARG A 223 16.09 1.64 -2.55
CA ARG A 223 17.47 2.16 -2.63
C ARG A 223 18.41 1.32 -1.77
N LEU A 224 18.05 1.10 -0.50
CA LEU A 224 18.90 0.31 0.41
C LEU A 224 18.93 -1.16 0.05
N GLY A 225 17.85 -1.70 -0.50
CA GLY A 225 17.81 -3.04 -1.09
C GLY A 225 18.83 -3.20 -2.22
N SER A 226 18.87 -2.27 -3.18
CA SER A 226 19.83 -2.33 -4.29
C SER A 226 21.29 -2.12 -3.82
N TYR A 227 21.54 -1.19 -2.89
CA TYR A 227 22.87 -1.05 -2.27
C TYR A 227 23.27 -2.29 -1.47
N GLY A 228 22.34 -2.92 -0.76
CA GLY A 228 22.58 -4.15 -0.02
C GLY A 228 22.96 -5.31 -0.94
N VAL A 229 22.25 -5.47 -2.07
CA VAL A 229 22.59 -6.46 -3.11
C VAL A 229 24.01 -6.24 -3.63
N LEU A 230 24.34 -5.02 -4.06
CA LEU A 230 25.66 -4.67 -4.58
C LEU A 230 26.76 -4.90 -3.54
N GLY A 231 26.54 -4.43 -2.30
CA GLY A 231 27.48 -4.60 -1.20
C GLY A 231 27.75 -6.06 -0.90
N MET A 232 26.73 -6.91 -0.85
CA MET A 232 26.91 -8.34 -0.57
C MET A 232 27.53 -9.12 -1.73
N LEU A 233 27.29 -8.72 -2.98
CA LEU A 233 27.97 -9.30 -4.12
C LEU A 233 29.47 -8.97 -4.13
N LEU A 234 29.86 -7.77 -3.71
CA LEU A 234 31.25 -7.31 -3.69
C LEU A 234 32.05 -7.79 -2.47
N THR A 235 31.42 -7.82 -1.29
CA THR A 235 32.14 -8.03 -0.02
C THR A 235 32.07 -9.46 0.50
N TRP A 236 31.08 -10.24 0.08
CA TRP A 236 30.86 -11.58 0.59
C TRP A 236 31.26 -12.62 -0.44
N ASN A 237 32.24 -13.47 -0.12
CA ASN A 237 32.76 -14.47 -1.06
C ASN A 237 32.33 -15.93 -0.77
N SER A 238 31.38 -16.15 0.15
CA SER A 238 30.83 -17.49 0.39
C SER A 238 29.38 -17.62 -0.09
N GLY A 239 28.97 -18.84 -0.45
CA GLY A 239 27.66 -19.11 -1.04
C GLY A 239 27.53 -18.68 -2.51
N GLY A 240 26.41 -19.06 -3.14
CA GLY A 240 26.11 -18.72 -4.54
C GLY A 240 25.63 -17.27 -4.73
N MET A 241 25.71 -16.78 -5.97
CA MET A 241 25.33 -15.40 -6.34
C MET A 241 23.92 -15.03 -5.87
N PHE A 242 22.93 -15.89 -6.09
CA PHE A 242 21.54 -15.64 -5.67
C PHE A 242 21.39 -15.48 -4.15
N PHE A 243 22.09 -16.30 -3.38
CA PHE A 243 22.06 -16.22 -1.92
C PHE A 243 22.62 -14.88 -1.41
N ARG A 244 23.73 -14.41 -2.01
CA ARG A 244 24.32 -13.11 -1.69
C ARG A 244 23.37 -11.96 -2.05
N SER A 245 22.71 -12.03 -3.21
CA SER A 245 21.70 -11.05 -3.61
C SER A 245 20.51 -11.03 -2.64
N PHE A 246 19.96 -12.19 -2.26
CA PHE A 246 18.83 -12.25 -1.32
C PHE A 246 19.20 -11.78 0.09
N MET A 247 20.40 -12.10 0.55
CA MET A 247 20.93 -11.59 1.81
C MET A 247 21.05 -10.07 1.76
N GLY A 248 21.65 -9.52 0.71
CA GLY A 248 21.79 -8.08 0.50
C GLY A 248 20.46 -7.35 0.40
N LEU A 249 19.52 -7.89 -0.37
CA LEU A 249 18.18 -7.34 -0.53
C LEU A 249 17.43 -7.33 0.82
N GLY A 250 17.43 -8.45 1.54
CA GLY A 250 16.75 -8.56 2.84
C GLY A 250 17.30 -7.59 3.88
N LEU A 251 18.63 -7.51 3.99
CA LEU A 251 19.30 -6.54 4.87
C LEU A 251 18.95 -5.10 4.48
N GLY A 252 19.01 -4.78 3.19
CA GLY A 252 18.69 -3.44 2.68
C GLY A 252 17.25 -3.03 2.96
N VAL A 253 16.28 -3.92 2.71
CA VAL A 253 14.85 -3.65 2.94
C VAL A 253 14.54 -3.44 4.42
N VAL A 254 15.12 -4.25 5.32
CA VAL A 254 14.92 -4.08 6.77
C VAL A 254 15.59 -2.79 7.27
N SER A 255 16.77 -2.47 6.76
CA SER A 255 17.46 -1.21 7.10
C SER A 255 16.65 0.00 6.63
N GLY A 256 16.07 -0.05 5.44
CA GLY A 256 15.17 1.00 4.93
C GLY A 256 13.89 1.13 5.74
N ALA A 257 13.32 0.02 6.21
CA ALA A 257 12.18 0.05 7.14
C ALA A 257 12.52 0.78 8.45
N PHE A 258 13.70 0.53 9.00
CA PHE A 258 14.17 1.21 10.21
C PHE A 258 14.38 2.72 9.96
N ILE A 259 15.11 3.08 8.91
CA ILE A 259 15.41 4.48 8.56
C ILE A 259 14.13 5.28 8.28
N SER A 260 13.20 4.70 7.51
CA SER A 260 11.89 5.32 7.24
C SER A 260 11.05 5.48 8.51
N GLY A 261 11.10 4.51 9.43
CA GLY A 261 10.35 4.53 10.69
C GLY A 261 10.85 5.59 11.68
N VAL A 262 12.17 5.83 11.72
CA VAL A 262 12.78 6.87 12.58
C VAL A 262 12.67 8.26 11.94
N LYS A 263 12.05 8.38 10.75
CA LYS A 263 11.95 9.62 9.96
C LYS A 263 13.31 10.29 9.70
N LEU A 264 14.39 9.51 9.65
CA LEU A 264 15.74 10.04 9.40
C LEU A 264 15.92 10.64 7.99
N ASP A 265 14.92 10.45 7.13
CA ASP A 265 14.82 10.98 5.76
C ASP A 265 14.09 12.34 5.67
N SER A 266 13.85 13.03 6.80
CA SER A 266 13.20 14.36 6.82
C SER A 266 14.17 15.52 6.63
#